data_AF-N8XA62-F1
#
_entry.id   AF-N8XA62-F1
#
_cell.length_a   1.000
_cell.length_b   1.000
_cell.length_c   1.000
_cell.angle_alpha   90.00
_cell.angle_beta   90.00
_cell.angle_gamma   90.00
#
_symmetry.space_group_name_H-M   'P 1'
#
loop_
_entity.id
_entity.type
_entity.pdbx_description
1 polymer ?
#
loop_
_entity_poly.entity_id
_entity_poly.type
_entity_poly.pdbx_seq_one_letter_code
_entity_poly.pdbx_strand_id
1 'polypeptide(L)'
;MLKRGIGLGLLCITGHAFSANITVTTTDDIVKADDQCSLREAVEYVNQGMPEAGYNGCGGKDATAKIMLQANKEYSLTKQIHILKDVAFGSDYQTNVNDTESIVGRRNAIIKMVGKDRLFKIEKAVDPNATTPPAMLSVAFDEITLKGCGQSNCADQGGLIYNKESLGISNGQLLDGSARQGGAIYNAGIYSANTALSSVVLSKTLIKGNKAAEGGVIYTELPSFVISQSLIRDNETSNSNSSNFETQNQFSEDALKAIGASVLFGVVNSTIFNNKGYVIKIYDAMQVNNITMILNSMGLIVNAPQKKGYVANSIIAQNGAQDCTVVAGGEAEQISNNLYSSGCAGFKSTAMGNAQLIAGATTEGKCDYSSNGILCPFAESPTIALGYFLPRILPSYNSAEDSLIINHGPAVQDKILSCSATDQRGKNRDINAELCDRGSVELVIDTSNISLVGQDILYGEKAKFSIADQLQDGELVSPEKCKQIFNRDVDDNGKPWQIGCLKTVQTNTPSKGSLVIDQAGDLVYTPNGNWQGSDEFKISIVTSTTSFNKSDNPYITIPARVVQRKPDDFKDYKVKTSGGSLGFFSIVGLIGLAGYRRLKNK
;
A
#
# COMPACT_ATOMS: atom_id res chain seq x y z
N MET A 1 -22.38 9.43 23.74
CA MET A 1 -22.66 9.89 22.36
C MET A 1 -22.49 11.39 22.27
N LEU A 2 -21.36 11.85 21.72
CA LEU A 2 -21.14 13.11 20.97
C LEU A 2 -19.61 13.21 20.75
N LYS A 3 -19.09 12.56 19.70
CA LYS A 3 -17.74 12.92 19.19
C LYS A 3 -17.91 14.14 18.30
N ARG A 4 -17.85 15.33 18.89
CA ARG A 4 -17.63 16.58 18.15
C ARG A 4 -16.14 16.69 17.83
N GLY A 5 -15.74 16.11 16.72
CA GLY A 5 -14.53 16.52 16.00
C GLY A 5 -14.91 17.67 15.08
N ILE A 6 -15.10 18.86 15.64
CA ILE A 6 -15.32 20.06 14.85
C ILE A 6 -13.97 20.43 14.23
N GLY A 7 -13.89 20.29 12.91
CA GLY A 7 -12.93 21.03 12.09
C GLY A 7 -13.23 22.52 12.18
N LEU A 8 -12.64 23.20 13.16
CA LEU A 8 -12.46 24.64 13.17
C LEU A 8 -11.06 24.93 13.65
N GLY A 9 -10.17 25.06 12.68
CA GLY A 9 -8.78 25.45 12.86
C GLY A 9 -8.23 26.12 11.60
N LEU A 10 -9.05 26.90 10.90
CA LEU A 10 -8.57 27.78 9.82
C LEU A 10 -9.49 29.00 9.69
N LEU A 11 -9.42 29.88 10.68
CA LEU A 11 -9.96 31.23 10.60
C LEU A 11 -9.15 32.12 11.54
N CYS A 12 -7.99 32.55 11.03
CA CYS A 12 -7.31 33.83 11.31
C CYS A 12 -5.85 33.74 10.80
N ILE A 13 -5.65 33.82 9.48
CA ILE A 13 -4.40 34.36 8.93
C ILE A 13 -4.80 35.45 7.95
N THR A 14 -4.75 36.69 8.43
CA THR A 14 -4.74 37.87 7.59
C THR A 14 -3.45 37.86 6.76
N GLY A 15 -3.60 37.86 5.44
CA GLY A 15 -2.56 38.30 4.49
C GLY A 15 -1.32 37.42 4.38
N HIS A 16 -1.46 36.18 3.91
CA HIS A 16 -0.43 35.50 3.11
C HIS A 16 -1.16 34.94 1.88
N ALA A 17 -0.70 35.30 0.68
CA ALA A 17 -1.26 34.80 -0.57
C ALA A 17 -1.17 33.26 -0.58
N PHE A 18 -2.32 32.59 -0.56
CA PHE A 18 -2.37 31.16 -0.85
C PHE A 18 -2.07 31.00 -2.34
N SER A 19 -0.85 30.58 -2.66
CA SER A 19 -0.48 30.19 -4.03
C SER A 19 -1.34 28.99 -4.45
N ALA A 20 -2.02 29.10 -5.59
CA ALA A 20 -2.93 28.06 -6.07
C ALA A 20 -2.16 26.99 -6.86
N ASN A 21 -2.46 25.71 -6.65
CA ASN A 21 -1.93 24.65 -7.52
C ASN A 21 -2.57 24.76 -8.93
N ILE A 22 -1.93 24.18 -9.95
CA ILE A 22 -2.51 24.11 -11.30
C ILE A 22 -3.56 22.99 -11.32
N THR A 23 -4.82 23.31 -11.55
CA THR A 23 -5.90 22.31 -11.60
C THR A 23 -6.21 21.90 -13.04
N VAL A 24 -6.13 20.60 -13.34
CA VAL A 24 -6.57 20.06 -14.63
C VAL A 24 -8.09 19.89 -14.62
N THR A 25 -8.78 20.56 -15.55
CA THR A 25 -10.25 20.63 -15.58
C THR A 25 -10.90 19.76 -16.66
N THR A 26 -10.12 19.24 -17.62
CA THR A 26 -10.58 18.30 -18.63
C THR A 26 -9.74 17.02 -18.67
N THR A 27 -10.38 15.90 -18.96
CA THR A 27 -9.73 14.58 -19.12
C THR A 27 -9.18 14.34 -20.53
N ASP A 28 -9.55 15.21 -21.47
CA ASP A 28 -9.20 15.06 -22.87
C ASP A 28 -7.81 15.64 -23.16
N ASP A 29 -7.10 15.02 -24.11
CA ASP A 29 -5.82 15.51 -24.62
C ASP A 29 -6.04 16.57 -25.69
N ILE A 30 -6.31 17.81 -25.27
CA ILE A 30 -6.60 18.92 -26.17
C ILE A 30 -5.59 20.05 -25.99
N VAL A 31 -5.35 20.81 -27.05
CA VAL A 31 -4.63 22.09 -26.97
C VAL A 31 -5.50 23.14 -27.64
N LYS A 32 -6.09 24.04 -26.85
CA LYS A 32 -7.04 25.02 -27.32
C LYS A 32 -7.09 26.22 -26.38
N ALA A 33 -7.08 27.42 -26.93
CA ALA A 33 -7.30 28.63 -26.16
C ALA A 33 -8.77 28.72 -25.71
N ASP A 34 -9.09 28.13 -24.57
CA ASP A 34 -10.37 28.25 -23.86
C ASP A 34 -10.16 28.19 -22.34
N ASP A 35 -11.27 28.10 -21.58
CA ASP A 35 -11.25 28.09 -20.12
C ASP A 35 -10.99 26.68 -19.53
N GLN A 36 -10.72 25.67 -20.36
CA GLN A 36 -10.41 24.31 -19.92
C GLN A 36 -8.91 24.05 -19.93
N CYS A 37 -8.38 23.63 -18.77
CA CYS A 37 -7.00 23.20 -18.64
C CYS A 37 -6.90 21.68 -18.83
N SER A 38 -6.28 21.23 -19.93
CA SER A 38 -5.87 19.83 -20.09
C SER A 38 -4.55 19.53 -19.39
N LEU A 39 -4.23 18.23 -19.20
CA LEU A 39 -2.93 17.83 -18.64
C LEU A 39 -1.76 18.28 -19.51
N ARG A 40 -1.91 18.24 -20.84
CA ARG A 40 -0.87 18.69 -21.78
C ARG A 40 -0.60 20.18 -21.63
N GLU A 41 -1.66 20.98 -21.55
CA GLU A 41 -1.54 22.43 -21.37
C GLU A 41 -0.98 22.78 -19.99
N ALA A 42 -1.34 22.03 -18.95
CA ALA A 42 -0.79 22.23 -17.61
C ALA A 42 0.73 22.03 -17.57
N VAL A 43 1.24 20.98 -18.21
CA VAL A 43 2.69 20.76 -18.29
C VAL A 43 3.36 21.80 -19.19
N GLU A 44 2.74 22.18 -20.30
CA GLU A 44 3.26 23.20 -21.20
C GLU A 44 3.35 24.58 -20.52
N TYR A 45 2.35 24.94 -19.71
CA TYR A 45 2.38 26.13 -18.86
C TYR A 45 3.62 26.16 -17.94
N VAL A 46 3.92 25.02 -17.29
CA VAL A 46 5.12 24.91 -16.44
C VAL A 46 6.40 25.00 -17.27
N ASN A 47 6.46 24.32 -18.41
CA ASN A 47 7.60 24.37 -19.33
C ASN A 47 7.93 25.80 -19.81
N GLN A 48 6.91 26.63 -20.03
CA GLN A 48 7.05 28.04 -20.42
C GLN A 48 7.50 28.98 -19.29
N GLY A 49 7.73 28.45 -18.08
CA GLY A 49 8.12 29.25 -16.92
C GLY A 49 6.94 29.94 -16.23
N MET A 50 5.74 29.39 -16.38
CA MET A 50 4.53 29.79 -15.66
C MET A 50 4.20 31.30 -15.83
N PRO A 51 3.93 31.77 -17.06
CA PRO A 51 3.61 33.18 -17.31
C PRO A 51 2.38 33.64 -16.50
N GLU A 52 2.40 34.85 -15.94
CA GLU A 52 1.31 35.36 -15.08
C GLU A 52 -0.08 35.34 -15.76
N ALA A 53 -0.11 35.43 -17.09
CA ALA A 53 -1.33 35.38 -17.90
C ALA A 53 -1.99 33.99 -17.93
N GLY A 54 -1.32 32.94 -17.43
CA GLY A 54 -1.73 31.56 -17.65
C GLY A 54 -1.40 31.07 -19.07
N TYR A 55 -1.79 29.84 -19.37
CA TYR A 55 -1.69 29.25 -20.71
C TYR A 55 -2.89 28.35 -20.96
N ASN A 56 -3.72 28.68 -21.94
CA ASN A 56 -4.91 27.91 -22.34
C ASN A 56 -5.74 27.39 -21.16
N GLY A 57 -6.26 28.29 -20.33
CA GLY A 57 -7.07 27.93 -19.16
C GLY A 57 -6.28 27.36 -17.96
N CYS A 58 -4.97 27.08 -18.10
CA CYS A 58 -4.13 26.60 -17.03
C CYS A 58 -3.38 27.74 -16.31
N GLY A 59 -3.34 27.65 -14.98
CA GLY A 59 -2.47 28.47 -14.13
C GLY A 59 -2.91 29.92 -14.01
N GLY A 60 -1.93 30.82 -13.97
CA GLY A 60 -2.12 32.25 -13.73
C GLY A 60 -1.26 32.78 -12.59
N LYS A 61 -1.50 34.05 -12.22
CA LYS A 61 -0.84 34.70 -11.09
C LYS A 61 -0.99 33.85 -9.83
N ASP A 62 0.13 33.68 -9.12
CA ASP A 62 0.23 32.87 -7.90
C ASP A 62 0.12 31.34 -8.09
N ALA A 63 0.25 30.80 -9.31
CA ALA A 63 0.32 29.36 -9.51
C ALA A 63 1.61 28.74 -8.92
N THR A 64 1.54 27.52 -8.38
CA THR A 64 2.73 26.69 -8.09
C THR A 64 2.98 25.64 -9.18
N ALA A 65 4.20 25.13 -9.29
CA ALA A 65 4.56 24.01 -10.18
C ALA A 65 4.05 22.65 -9.64
N LYS A 66 2.78 22.61 -9.22
CA LYS A 66 2.09 21.39 -8.78
C LYS A 66 0.79 21.25 -9.57
N ILE A 67 0.69 20.18 -10.35
CA ILE A 67 -0.47 19.85 -11.19
C ILE A 67 -1.37 18.87 -10.43
N MET A 68 -2.62 19.27 -10.23
CA MET A 68 -3.63 18.50 -9.51
C MET A 68 -4.66 17.92 -10.49
N LEU A 69 -4.85 16.60 -10.40
CA LEU A 69 -5.82 15.84 -11.19
C LEU A 69 -6.90 15.28 -10.26
N GLN A 70 -8.15 15.18 -10.70
CA GLN A 70 -9.21 14.63 -9.86
C GLN A 70 -9.03 13.12 -9.68
N ALA A 71 -9.09 12.68 -8.42
CA ALA A 71 -9.03 11.28 -8.03
C ALA A 71 -10.06 10.42 -8.80
N ASN A 72 -9.70 9.17 -9.12
CA ASN A 72 -10.49 8.21 -9.92
C ASN A 72 -10.85 8.64 -11.35
N LYS A 73 -10.36 9.76 -11.87
CA LYS A 73 -10.57 10.14 -13.27
C LYS A 73 -9.44 9.63 -14.17
N GLU A 74 -9.80 9.25 -15.40
CA GLU A 74 -8.86 8.84 -16.44
C GLU A 74 -8.59 10.03 -17.39
N TYR A 75 -7.34 10.47 -17.43
CA TYR A 75 -6.82 11.52 -18.30
C TYR A 75 -6.09 10.87 -19.46
N SER A 76 -6.63 11.04 -20.67
CA SER A 76 -6.08 10.42 -21.87
C SER A 76 -4.92 11.27 -22.41
N LEU A 77 -3.90 10.61 -22.96
CA LEU A 77 -2.83 11.21 -23.76
C LEU A 77 -2.73 10.49 -25.10
N THR A 78 -2.72 11.25 -26.19
CA THR A 78 -2.58 10.73 -27.56
C THR A 78 -1.13 10.69 -28.02
N LYS A 79 -0.25 11.42 -27.34
CA LYS A 79 1.19 11.52 -27.61
C LYS A 79 1.96 11.79 -26.32
N GLN A 80 3.25 11.46 -26.26
CA GLN A 80 4.07 11.79 -25.09
C GLN A 80 4.04 13.29 -24.76
N ILE A 81 4.22 13.60 -23.48
CA ILE A 81 4.47 14.95 -22.96
C ILE A 81 5.94 15.06 -22.58
N HIS A 82 6.56 16.17 -22.94
CA HIS A 82 7.93 16.51 -22.52
C HIS A 82 7.87 17.34 -21.23
N ILE A 83 8.64 16.95 -20.22
CA ILE A 83 8.80 17.71 -18.97
C ILE A 83 10.20 18.32 -18.97
N LEU A 84 10.27 19.65 -19.02
CA LEU A 84 11.50 20.43 -19.19
C LEU A 84 11.86 21.25 -17.95
N LYS A 85 11.00 21.23 -16.92
CA LYS A 85 11.08 22.01 -15.69
C LYS A 85 10.65 21.16 -14.49
N ASP A 86 11.00 21.61 -13.29
CA ASP A 86 10.55 20.99 -12.05
C ASP A 86 9.02 21.03 -11.98
N VAL A 87 8.42 19.89 -11.65
CA VAL A 87 6.95 19.78 -11.55
C VAL A 87 6.56 18.60 -10.66
N ALA A 88 5.54 18.82 -9.84
CA ALA A 88 4.90 17.76 -9.06
C ALA A 88 3.49 17.48 -9.58
N PHE A 89 3.05 16.22 -9.53
CA PHE A 89 1.70 15.79 -9.84
C PHE A 89 1.04 15.21 -8.59
N GLY A 90 -0.26 15.46 -8.43
CA GLY A 90 -1.04 14.96 -7.30
C GLY A 90 -2.49 14.66 -7.67
N SER A 91 -3.13 13.81 -6.87
CA SER A 91 -4.58 13.61 -6.93
C SER A 91 -5.33 14.54 -5.96
N ASP A 92 -6.41 15.13 -6.45
CA ASP A 92 -7.37 15.89 -5.66
C ASP A 92 -8.58 15.01 -5.34
N TYR A 93 -8.79 14.77 -4.05
CA TYR A 93 -9.90 13.98 -3.54
C TYR A 93 -11.06 14.91 -3.23
N GLN A 94 -12.21 14.69 -3.89
CA GLN A 94 -13.44 15.38 -3.52
C GLN A 94 -13.83 14.96 -2.10
N THR A 95 -13.54 15.81 -1.12
CA THR A 95 -13.83 15.53 0.29
C THR A 95 -15.32 15.75 0.56
N ASN A 96 -16.07 14.65 0.68
CA ASN A 96 -17.35 14.70 1.37
C ASN A 96 -17.09 14.53 2.87
N VAL A 97 -17.81 15.27 3.72
CA VAL A 97 -17.67 15.26 5.19
C VAL A 97 -17.87 13.85 5.82
N ASN A 98 -18.37 12.89 5.03
CA ASN A 98 -18.59 11.49 5.42
C ASN A 98 -17.54 10.50 4.87
N ASP A 99 -16.54 10.93 4.08
CA ASP A 99 -15.55 10.01 3.49
C ASP A 99 -14.42 9.72 4.51
N THR A 100 -14.72 8.89 5.50
CA THR A 100 -13.77 8.44 6.52
C THR A 100 -12.90 7.27 6.06
N GLU A 101 -13.01 6.85 4.78
CA GLU A 101 -12.38 5.63 4.23
C GLU A 101 -11.38 5.92 3.08
N SER A 102 -10.93 7.15 2.92
CA SER A 102 -9.93 7.46 1.88
C SER A 102 -8.56 6.86 2.23
N ILE A 103 -8.18 5.81 1.49
CA ILE A 103 -6.86 5.17 1.58
C ILE A 103 -5.94 5.80 0.54
N VAL A 104 -4.87 6.44 1.01
CA VAL A 104 -3.82 7.06 0.19
C VAL A 104 -3.30 6.07 -0.85
N GLY A 105 -3.22 6.48 -2.11
CA GLY A 105 -2.71 5.64 -3.20
C GLY A 105 -3.74 4.68 -3.84
N ARG A 106 -4.97 4.58 -3.31
CA ARG A 106 -6.00 3.65 -3.81
C ARG A 106 -6.89 4.24 -4.90
N ARG A 107 -7.20 5.53 -4.82
CA ARG A 107 -8.15 6.22 -5.71
C ARG A 107 -7.45 7.25 -6.61
N ASN A 108 -6.23 6.94 -7.01
CA ASN A 108 -5.38 7.82 -7.81
C ASN A 108 -6.08 8.28 -9.09
N ALA A 109 -5.81 9.51 -9.51
CA ALA A 109 -6.01 9.93 -10.89
C ALA A 109 -5.16 9.05 -11.82
N ILE A 110 -5.73 8.70 -12.97
CA ILE A 110 -5.14 7.78 -13.93
C ILE A 110 -4.70 8.59 -15.15
N ILE A 111 -3.41 8.58 -15.48
CA ILE A 111 -2.89 9.15 -16.73
C ILE A 111 -2.61 7.98 -17.67
N LYS A 112 -3.26 7.96 -18.81
CA LYS A 112 -3.26 6.81 -19.72
C LYS A 112 -2.87 7.21 -21.14
N MET A 113 -1.98 6.43 -21.73
CA MET A 113 -1.68 6.56 -23.15
C MET A 113 -2.77 5.87 -23.97
N VAL A 114 -3.42 6.61 -24.85
CA VAL A 114 -4.31 6.07 -25.88
C VAL A 114 -3.66 6.04 -27.27
N GLY A 115 -2.57 6.80 -27.44
CA GLY A 115 -1.71 6.75 -28.62
C GLY A 115 -0.72 5.58 -28.61
N LYS A 116 0.29 5.65 -29.48
CA LYS A 116 1.39 4.67 -29.56
C LYS A 116 2.71 5.33 -29.16
N ASP A 117 2.79 5.73 -27.90
CA ASP A 117 3.96 6.38 -27.32
C ASP A 117 4.08 6.04 -25.83
N ARG A 118 5.12 6.55 -25.16
CA ARG A 118 5.18 6.63 -23.69
C ARG A 118 4.40 7.83 -23.18
N LEU A 119 4.13 7.90 -21.87
CA LEU A 119 3.44 9.04 -21.27
C LEU A 119 4.35 10.28 -21.21
N PHE A 120 5.54 10.12 -20.62
CA PHE A 120 6.42 11.24 -20.30
C PHE A 120 7.85 11.02 -20.79
N LYS A 121 8.44 12.10 -21.31
CA LYS A 121 9.88 12.23 -21.49
C LYS A 121 10.39 13.34 -20.57
N ILE A 122 11.19 12.97 -19.58
CA ILE A 122 11.79 13.87 -18.60
C ILE A 122 13.26 14.07 -18.98
N GLU A 123 13.55 15.24 -19.53
CA GLU A 123 14.89 15.63 -19.96
C GLU A 123 14.92 17.16 -20.07
N LYS A 124 15.80 17.83 -19.32
CA LYS A 124 15.90 19.28 -19.40
C LYS A 124 16.38 19.74 -20.77
N ALA A 125 15.96 20.94 -21.15
CA ALA A 125 16.61 21.66 -22.23
C ALA A 125 18.02 22.08 -21.77
N VAL A 126 19.05 21.66 -22.51
CA VAL A 126 20.44 22.06 -22.26
C VAL A 126 20.78 23.22 -23.19
N ASP A 127 21.19 24.36 -22.62
CA ASP A 127 21.83 25.42 -23.41
C ASP A 127 23.21 24.93 -23.85
N PRO A 128 23.49 24.79 -25.16
CA PRO A 128 24.79 24.34 -25.65
C PRO A 128 25.95 25.26 -25.23
N ASN A 129 25.68 26.49 -24.80
CA ASN A 129 26.68 27.46 -24.35
C ASN A 129 26.84 27.50 -22.81
N ALA A 130 26.11 26.67 -22.06
CA ALA A 130 26.22 26.64 -20.61
C ALA A 130 27.63 26.20 -20.17
N THR A 131 28.28 27.01 -19.34
CA THR A 131 29.63 26.74 -18.82
C THR A 131 29.63 25.88 -17.56
N THR A 132 28.46 25.66 -16.95
CA THR A 132 28.25 24.76 -15.80
C THR A 132 27.13 23.77 -16.11
N PRO A 133 27.26 22.50 -15.68
CA PRO A 133 26.17 21.54 -15.79
C PRO A 133 24.94 22.05 -15.03
N PRO A 134 23.76 22.14 -15.66
CA PRO A 134 22.56 22.56 -14.95
C PRO A 134 22.19 21.52 -13.90
N ALA A 135 21.56 21.96 -12.80
CA ALA A 135 20.95 21.06 -11.83
C ALA A 135 19.98 20.07 -12.52
N MET A 136 19.81 18.89 -11.93
CA MET A 136 18.80 17.95 -12.40
C MET A 136 17.41 18.49 -12.15
N LEU A 137 16.46 18.22 -13.06
CA LEU A 137 15.05 18.47 -12.78
C LEU A 137 14.58 17.58 -11.63
N SER A 138 13.67 18.10 -10.82
CA SER A 138 12.90 17.32 -9.85
C SER A 138 11.47 17.13 -10.35
N VAL A 139 11.14 15.89 -10.72
CA VAL A 139 9.80 15.50 -11.16
C VAL A 139 9.22 14.49 -10.17
N ALA A 140 8.06 14.81 -9.60
CA ALA A 140 7.42 13.99 -8.59
C ALA A 140 5.98 13.62 -8.96
N PHE A 141 5.60 12.36 -8.80
CA PHE A 141 4.22 11.91 -8.91
C PHE A 141 3.78 11.34 -7.56
N ASP A 142 2.80 11.96 -6.92
CA ASP A 142 2.21 11.43 -5.69
C ASP A 142 0.75 11.07 -5.94
N GLU A 143 0.36 9.84 -5.59
CA GLU A 143 -1.01 9.35 -5.79
C GLU A 143 -1.47 9.41 -7.25
N ILE A 144 -0.59 9.07 -8.19
CA ILE A 144 -0.90 8.99 -9.62
C ILE A 144 -0.74 7.55 -10.12
N THR A 145 -1.71 7.10 -10.92
CA THR A 145 -1.61 5.87 -11.71
C THR A 145 -1.19 6.20 -13.13
N LEU A 146 -0.10 5.60 -13.58
CA LEU A 146 0.41 5.70 -14.95
C LEU A 146 0.11 4.41 -15.69
N LYS A 147 -0.63 4.52 -16.80
CA LYS A 147 -1.07 3.37 -17.58
C LYS A 147 -0.57 3.42 -19.03
N GLY A 148 0.07 2.34 -19.44
CA GLY A 148 0.66 2.20 -20.77
C GLY A 148 -0.37 2.11 -21.89
N CYS A 149 0.12 2.11 -23.13
CA CYS A 149 -0.68 2.16 -24.36
C CYS A 149 -1.48 0.89 -24.68
N GLY A 150 -1.32 -0.19 -23.89
CA GLY A 150 -1.97 -1.49 -24.13
C GLY A 150 -1.49 -2.24 -25.37
N GLN A 151 -0.39 -1.80 -26.02
CA GLN A 151 0.22 -2.49 -27.15
C GLN A 151 1.48 -3.26 -26.72
N SER A 152 1.96 -4.16 -27.60
CA SER A 152 3.17 -4.96 -27.36
C SER A 152 4.48 -4.18 -27.37
N ASN A 153 4.45 -2.92 -27.81
CA ASN A 153 5.55 -1.97 -27.72
C ASN A 153 4.97 -0.55 -27.83
N CYS A 154 4.94 0.17 -26.72
CA CYS A 154 4.49 1.56 -26.68
C CYS A 154 5.56 2.51 -27.21
N ALA A 155 6.82 2.27 -26.86
CA ALA A 155 7.97 3.01 -27.34
C ALA A 155 9.28 2.26 -27.06
N ASP A 156 10.39 2.66 -27.70
CA ASP A 156 11.63 1.89 -27.61
C ASP A 156 12.25 1.84 -26.19
N GLN A 157 12.28 2.97 -25.48
CA GLN A 157 12.96 3.14 -24.18
C GLN A 157 12.05 3.77 -23.14
N GLY A 158 11.43 2.99 -22.25
CA GLY A 158 10.53 3.50 -21.21
C GLY A 158 9.08 3.48 -21.68
N GLY A 159 8.35 2.41 -21.39
CA GLY A 159 6.96 2.23 -21.87
C GLY A 159 5.96 3.16 -21.20
N LEU A 160 6.30 3.72 -20.03
CA LEU A 160 5.57 4.80 -19.38
C LEU A 160 6.41 6.08 -19.35
N ILE A 161 7.66 5.99 -18.90
CA ILE A 161 8.54 7.16 -18.68
C ILE A 161 9.92 6.90 -19.26
N TYR A 162 10.43 7.87 -20.01
CA TYR A 162 11.86 8.06 -20.22
C TYR A 162 12.36 9.13 -19.24
N ASN A 163 13.36 8.82 -18.42
CA ASN A 163 13.93 9.71 -17.41
C ASN A 163 15.43 9.93 -17.66
N LYS A 164 15.89 11.18 -17.53
CA LYS A 164 17.31 11.56 -17.49
C LYS A 164 17.61 12.55 -16.34
N GLU A 165 16.68 12.67 -15.40
CA GLU A 165 16.71 13.65 -14.31
C GLU A 165 16.37 12.96 -12.97
N SER A 166 15.89 13.69 -11.96
CA SER A 166 15.42 13.09 -10.71
C SER A 166 13.92 12.81 -10.76
N LEU A 167 13.56 11.52 -10.73
CA LEU A 167 12.18 11.05 -10.76
C LEU A 167 11.79 10.43 -9.42
N GLY A 168 10.76 10.98 -8.77
CA GLY A 168 10.12 10.41 -7.58
C GLY A 168 8.68 9.98 -7.88
N ILE A 169 8.30 8.78 -7.44
CA ILE A 169 6.90 8.32 -7.47
C ILE A 169 6.54 7.75 -6.11
N SER A 170 5.53 8.33 -5.45
CA SER A 170 5.01 7.89 -4.16
C SER A 170 3.52 7.55 -4.25
N ASN A 171 3.10 6.50 -3.54
CA ASN A 171 1.70 6.07 -3.49
C ASN A 171 1.07 5.85 -4.88
N GLY A 172 1.92 5.58 -5.88
CA GLY A 172 1.55 5.58 -7.29
C GLY A 172 1.35 4.17 -7.84
N GLN A 173 0.97 4.08 -9.11
CA GLN A 173 0.87 2.79 -9.79
C GLN A 173 1.50 2.89 -11.18
N LEU A 174 2.32 1.91 -11.56
CA LEU A 174 2.96 1.77 -12.86
C LEU A 174 2.40 0.52 -13.54
N LEU A 175 1.45 0.73 -14.45
CA LEU A 175 0.62 -0.33 -14.99
C LEU A 175 0.82 -0.49 -16.50
N ASP A 176 1.01 -1.73 -16.93
CA ASP A 176 0.89 -2.16 -18.33
C ASP A 176 1.79 -1.36 -19.31
N GLY A 177 2.95 -0.89 -18.85
CA GLY A 177 3.95 -0.28 -19.71
C GLY A 177 4.62 -1.31 -20.61
N SER A 178 4.92 -0.95 -21.87
CA SER A 178 5.59 -1.85 -22.81
C SER A 178 6.65 -1.15 -23.65
N ALA A 179 7.86 -1.70 -23.70
CA ALA A 179 8.98 -1.13 -24.45
C ALA A 179 10.01 -2.18 -24.92
N ARG A 180 11.04 -1.79 -25.68
CA ARG A 180 12.22 -2.64 -25.88
C ARG A 180 13.08 -2.66 -24.63
N GLN A 181 13.34 -1.50 -24.04
CA GLN A 181 14.11 -1.33 -22.80
C GLN A 181 13.29 -0.54 -21.78
N GLY A 182 13.09 -1.09 -20.59
CA GLY A 182 12.37 -0.40 -19.52
C GLY A 182 10.86 -0.40 -19.75
N GLY A 183 10.18 -1.49 -19.42
CA GLY A 183 8.74 -1.63 -19.69
C GLY A 183 7.93 -0.54 -18.99
N ALA A 184 8.25 -0.21 -17.74
CA ALA A 184 7.74 0.99 -17.09
C ALA A 184 8.64 2.20 -17.35
N ILE A 185 9.91 2.11 -16.94
CA ILE A 185 10.81 3.26 -16.89
C ILE A 185 12.14 2.91 -17.57
N TYR A 186 12.60 3.82 -18.42
CA TYR A 186 14.00 3.85 -18.86
C TYR A 186 14.70 5.03 -18.17
N ASN A 187 15.77 4.74 -17.43
CA ASN A 187 16.57 5.72 -16.72
C ASN A 187 17.93 5.90 -17.41
N ALA A 188 18.08 6.98 -18.16
CA ALA A 188 19.28 7.37 -18.88
C ALA A 188 20.24 8.12 -17.95
N GLY A 189 21.52 7.83 -18.01
CA GLY A 189 22.53 8.53 -17.23
C GLY A 189 23.88 7.85 -17.26
N ILE A 190 24.93 8.66 -17.40
CA ILE A 190 26.31 8.25 -17.21
C ILE A 190 26.87 8.89 -15.95
N TYR A 191 27.84 8.23 -15.32
CA TYR A 191 28.52 8.76 -14.15
C TYR A 191 29.52 9.81 -14.62
N SER A 192 29.43 11.01 -14.05
CA SER A 192 30.47 12.03 -14.16
C SER A 192 30.75 12.60 -12.77
N ALA A 193 32.03 12.71 -12.42
CA ALA A 193 32.44 13.18 -11.11
C ALA A 193 31.88 14.58 -10.84
N ASN A 194 31.41 14.81 -9.61
CA ASN A 194 30.81 16.08 -9.17
C ASN A 194 29.54 16.51 -9.93
N THR A 195 28.87 15.57 -10.60
CA THR A 195 27.55 15.81 -11.21
C THR A 195 26.49 14.94 -10.53
N ALA A 196 25.26 15.44 -10.49
CA ALA A 196 24.13 14.66 -10.00
C ALA A 196 23.83 13.49 -10.96
N LEU A 197 23.42 12.35 -10.40
CA LEU A 197 23.02 11.17 -11.16
C LEU A 197 21.52 11.22 -11.48
N SER A 198 21.14 10.80 -12.68
CA SER A 198 19.74 10.53 -12.99
C SER A 198 19.25 9.39 -12.11
N SER A 199 18.16 9.62 -11.38
CA SER A 199 17.72 8.72 -10.33
C SER A 199 16.22 8.46 -10.37
N VAL A 200 15.84 7.24 -9.98
CA VAL A 200 14.45 6.83 -9.84
C VAL A 200 14.18 6.40 -8.41
N VAL A 201 13.25 7.05 -7.73
CA VAL A 201 12.82 6.70 -6.37
C VAL A 201 11.34 6.33 -6.40
N LEU A 202 11.03 5.06 -6.12
CA LEU A 202 9.67 4.56 -6.02
C LEU A 202 9.37 4.16 -4.58
N SER A 203 8.27 4.67 -4.02
CA SER A 203 7.86 4.33 -2.66
C SER A 203 6.36 4.07 -2.59
N LYS A 204 5.95 2.99 -1.91
CA LYS A 204 4.52 2.66 -1.78
C LYS A 204 3.83 2.53 -3.14
N THR A 205 4.54 1.94 -4.11
CA THR A 205 4.10 1.89 -5.51
C THR A 205 3.66 0.48 -5.89
N LEU A 206 2.54 0.36 -6.60
CA LEU A 206 2.16 -0.86 -7.32
C LEU A 206 2.83 -0.87 -8.69
N ILE A 207 3.62 -1.91 -8.98
CA ILE A 207 4.30 -2.08 -10.26
C ILE A 207 3.83 -3.38 -10.87
N LYS A 208 2.98 -3.28 -11.89
CA LYS A 208 2.24 -4.44 -12.41
C LYS A 208 2.11 -4.47 -13.92
N GLY A 209 2.30 -5.65 -14.51
CA GLY A 209 1.98 -5.90 -15.91
C GLY A 209 2.95 -5.28 -16.91
N ASN A 210 4.08 -4.73 -16.47
CA ASN A 210 5.03 -4.06 -17.35
C ASN A 210 5.90 -5.07 -18.10
N LYS A 211 6.19 -4.79 -19.37
CA LYS A 211 6.84 -5.74 -20.28
C LYS A 211 7.95 -5.10 -21.09
N ALA A 212 9.10 -5.74 -21.19
CA ALA A 212 10.14 -5.32 -22.12
C ALA A 212 11.01 -6.48 -22.62
N ALA A 213 11.80 -6.23 -23.67
CA ALA A 213 12.86 -7.15 -24.03
C ALA A 213 13.94 -7.17 -22.94
N GLU A 214 14.31 -6.00 -22.41
CA GLU A 214 15.24 -5.85 -21.30
C GLU A 214 14.69 -4.87 -20.26
N GLY A 215 14.74 -5.22 -18.98
CA GLY A 215 14.20 -4.37 -17.91
C GLY A 215 12.68 -4.26 -17.98
N GLY A 216 11.96 -5.36 -17.72
CA GLY A 216 10.49 -5.39 -17.73
C GLY A 216 9.83 -4.28 -16.89
N VAL A 217 10.49 -3.87 -15.80
CA VAL A 217 10.10 -2.74 -14.96
C VAL A 217 10.99 -1.54 -15.24
N ILE A 218 12.26 -1.60 -14.83
CA ILE A 218 13.25 -0.54 -15.03
C ILE A 218 14.38 -1.09 -15.89
N TYR A 219 14.76 -0.31 -16.90
CA TYR A 219 16.08 -0.40 -17.50
C TYR A 219 16.85 0.87 -17.13
N THR A 220 18.04 0.72 -16.56
CA THR A 220 18.86 1.87 -16.16
C THR A 220 20.27 1.73 -16.70
N GLU A 221 20.87 2.83 -17.16
CA GLU A 221 22.24 2.80 -17.69
C GLU A 221 23.28 2.59 -16.59
N LEU A 222 22.98 3.04 -15.36
CA LEU A 222 23.74 2.83 -14.13
C LEU A 222 22.80 2.44 -12.99
N PRO A 223 23.26 1.75 -11.93
CA PRO A 223 22.38 1.27 -10.88
C PRO A 223 21.98 2.42 -9.94
N SER A 224 21.09 3.30 -10.40
CA SER A 224 20.64 4.51 -9.69
C SER A 224 19.11 4.53 -9.53
N PHE A 225 18.59 3.52 -8.83
CA PHE A 225 17.19 3.48 -8.42
C PHE A 225 17.04 3.00 -6.99
N VAL A 226 15.97 3.44 -6.32
CA VAL A 226 15.58 3.01 -4.98
C VAL A 226 14.11 2.67 -4.99
N ILE A 227 13.76 1.47 -4.54
CA ILE A 227 12.38 1.01 -4.43
C ILE A 227 12.12 0.61 -2.98
N SER A 228 11.11 1.21 -2.36
CA SER A 228 10.75 0.91 -0.99
C SER A 228 9.25 0.66 -0.83
N GLN A 229 8.87 -0.21 0.12
CA GLN A 229 7.48 -0.39 0.53
C GLN A 229 6.52 -0.68 -0.63
N SER A 230 7.00 -1.37 -1.66
CA SER A 230 6.30 -1.50 -2.94
C SER A 230 5.85 -2.93 -3.21
N LEU A 231 4.91 -3.07 -4.16
CA LEU A 231 4.40 -4.35 -4.62
C LEU A 231 4.75 -4.52 -6.10
N ILE A 232 5.56 -5.53 -6.43
CA ILE A 232 6.06 -5.80 -7.78
C ILE A 232 5.58 -7.16 -8.24
N ARG A 233 4.62 -7.19 -9.18
CA ARG A 233 4.01 -8.45 -9.63
C ARG A 233 3.66 -8.46 -11.10
N ASP A 234 3.62 -9.65 -11.68
CA ASP A 234 3.13 -9.86 -13.05
C ASP A 234 3.90 -9.07 -14.13
N ASN A 235 5.17 -8.71 -13.88
CA ASN A 235 6.04 -8.05 -14.86
C ASN A 235 6.85 -9.08 -15.65
N GLU A 236 7.27 -8.72 -16.86
CA GLU A 236 7.93 -9.65 -17.78
C GLU A 236 9.12 -9.01 -18.49
N THR A 237 10.25 -9.72 -18.46
CA THR A 237 11.32 -9.54 -19.44
C THR A 237 11.36 -10.74 -20.40
N SER A 238 11.44 -10.47 -21.71
CA SER A 238 11.43 -11.54 -22.72
C SER A 238 12.83 -12.06 -23.05
N ASN A 239 13.90 -11.30 -22.77
CA ASN A 239 15.27 -11.78 -22.90
C ASN A 239 15.65 -12.60 -21.67
N SER A 240 16.00 -13.87 -21.87
CA SER A 240 16.35 -14.80 -20.78
C SER A 240 17.61 -14.41 -20.00
N ASN A 241 18.45 -13.54 -20.55
CA ASN A 241 19.65 -13.02 -19.90
C ASN A 241 19.43 -11.66 -19.22
N SER A 242 18.23 -11.09 -19.35
CA SER A 242 17.85 -9.82 -18.72
C SER A 242 17.04 -10.07 -17.46
N SER A 243 16.83 -9.02 -16.69
CA SER A 243 16.00 -8.99 -15.49
C SER A 243 14.90 -7.93 -15.60
N ASN A 244 13.94 -7.96 -14.68
CA ASN A 244 12.89 -6.94 -14.60
C ASN A 244 13.47 -5.59 -14.14
N PHE A 245 14.48 -5.61 -13.27
CA PHE A 245 15.30 -4.47 -12.89
C PHE A 245 16.70 -4.60 -13.50
N GLU A 246 16.82 -4.17 -14.75
CA GLU A 246 18.03 -4.33 -15.55
C GLU A 246 18.94 -3.10 -15.45
N THR A 247 20.23 -3.35 -15.27
CA THR A 247 21.25 -2.31 -15.30
C THR A 247 22.27 -2.61 -16.39
N GLN A 248 22.56 -1.62 -17.25
CA GLN A 248 23.47 -1.79 -18.38
C GLN A 248 24.95 -1.79 -17.96
N ASN A 249 25.35 -0.83 -17.12
CA ASN A 249 26.76 -0.65 -16.72
C ASN A 249 26.91 -0.66 -15.19
N GLN A 250 28.08 -1.08 -14.73
CA GLN A 250 28.46 -1.01 -13.31
C GLN A 250 29.19 0.31 -13.02
N PHE A 251 29.18 0.75 -11.76
CA PHE A 251 30.08 1.82 -11.33
C PHE A 251 31.54 1.37 -11.38
N SER A 252 32.44 2.24 -11.82
CA SER A 252 33.89 2.01 -11.69
C SER A 252 34.31 2.08 -10.22
N GLU A 253 35.49 1.54 -9.88
CA GLU A 253 36.02 1.62 -8.51
C GLU A 253 36.13 3.07 -7.99
N ASP A 254 36.54 4.01 -8.85
CA ASP A 254 36.65 5.41 -8.47
C ASP A 254 35.28 6.08 -8.31
N ALA A 255 34.29 5.70 -9.12
CA ALA A 255 32.90 6.12 -8.93
C ALA A 255 32.35 5.58 -7.60
N LEU A 256 32.63 4.32 -7.27
CA LEU A 256 32.24 3.72 -5.99
C LEU A 256 32.89 4.41 -4.79
N LYS A 257 34.15 4.87 -4.90
CA LYS A 257 34.81 5.66 -3.85
C LYS A 257 34.14 7.03 -3.67
N ALA A 258 33.77 7.67 -4.77
CA ALA A 258 33.15 8.99 -4.76
C ALA A 258 31.70 8.99 -4.27
N ILE A 259 30.91 7.97 -4.61
CA ILE A 259 29.54 7.78 -4.10
C ILE A 259 29.55 7.46 -2.60
N GLY A 260 30.66 6.88 -2.11
CA GLY A 260 30.87 6.58 -0.70
C GLY A 260 30.46 5.17 -0.30
N ALA A 261 30.51 4.90 1.01
CA ALA A 261 30.23 3.57 1.58
C ALA A 261 28.73 3.26 1.75
N SER A 262 27.85 4.25 1.57
CA SER A 262 26.41 4.05 1.69
C SER A 262 25.92 3.16 0.55
N VAL A 263 25.29 2.04 0.89
CA VAL A 263 24.57 1.20 -0.07
C VAL A 263 23.22 1.86 -0.32
N LEU A 264 23.08 2.56 -1.45
CA LEU A 264 21.96 3.48 -1.67
C LEU A 264 20.86 2.88 -2.55
N PHE A 265 21.20 1.98 -3.46
CA PHE A 265 20.33 1.61 -4.57
C PHE A 265 19.73 0.22 -4.41
N GLY A 266 18.66 -0.09 -5.13
CA GLY A 266 18.02 -1.41 -5.15
C GLY A 266 16.64 -1.40 -4.49
N VAL A 267 16.29 -2.50 -3.82
CA VAL A 267 14.91 -2.76 -3.37
C VAL A 267 14.88 -3.12 -1.89
N VAL A 268 14.01 -2.44 -1.14
CA VAL A 268 13.84 -2.65 0.30
C VAL A 268 12.37 -2.76 0.72
N ASN A 269 12.07 -3.54 1.76
CA ASN A 269 10.72 -3.66 2.35
C ASN A 269 9.59 -3.88 1.33
N SER A 270 9.83 -4.73 0.33
CA SER A 270 8.91 -4.86 -0.81
C SER A 270 8.55 -6.31 -1.07
N THR A 271 7.33 -6.53 -1.55
CA THR A 271 6.86 -7.85 -1.99
C THR A 271 7.03 -7.99 -3.49
N ILE A 272 7.63 -9.10 -3.93
CA ILE A 272 7.92 -9.39 -5.34
C ILE A 272 7.49 -10.81 -5.70
N PHE A 273 6.45 -10.98 -6.52
CA PHE A 273 5.98 -12.32 -6.89
C PHE A 273 5.37 -12.41 -8.27
N ASN A 274 5.32 -13.62 -8.81
CA ASN A 274 4.71 -13.93 -10.10
C ASN A 274 5.27 -13.10 -11.28
N ASN A 275 6.55 -12.72 -11.23
CA ASN A 275 7.22 -12.07 -12.36
C ASN A 275 7.91 -13.10 -13.27
N LYS A 276 7.99 -12.77 -14.56
CA LYS A 276 8.65 -13.58 -15.59
C LYS A 276 10.05 -13.04 -15.94
N GLY A 277 11.01 -13.94 -16.09
CA GLY A 277 12.45 -13.64 -16.20
C GLY A 277 13.12 -13.40 -14.85
N TYR A 278 14.42 -13.09 -14.85
CA TYR A 278 15.13 -12.74 -13.61
C TYR A 278 14.49 -11.50 -12.97
N VAL A 279 14.46 -11.45 -11.63
CA VAL A 279 13.86 -10.31 -10.92
C VAL A 279 14.78 -9.09 -11.02
N ILE A 280 16.03 -9.21 -10.56
CA ILE A 280 16.98 -8.10 -10.46
C ILE A 280 18.41 -8.60 -10.66
N LYS A 281 19.24 -7.77 -11.32
CA LYS A 281 20.71 -7.90 -11.29
C LYS A 281 21.28 -6.93 -10.25
N ILE A 282 22.00 -7.47 -9.27
CA ILE A 282 22.62 -6.72 -8.19
C ILE A 282 24.08 -6.48 -8.54
N TYR A 283 24.45 -5.21 -8.67
CA TYR A 283 25.80 -4.71 -8.83
C TYR A 283 26.32 -4.08 -7.53
N ASP A 284 27.59 -3.67 -7.52
CA ASP A 284 28.13 -2.88 -6.41
C ASP A 284 27.34 -1.58 -6.19
N ALA A 285 27.22 -1.16 -4.92
CA ALA A 285 26.37 -0.07 -4.41
C ALA A 285 24.85 -0.34 -4.40
N MET A 286 24.43 -1.58 -4.70
CA MET A 286 23.03 -2.01 -4.60
C MET A 286 22.76 -2.90 -3.38
N GLN A 287 21.51 -2.87 -2.90
CA GLN A 287 20.97 -3.75 -1.87
C GLN A 287 19.62 -4.35 -2.29
N VAL A 288 19.41 -5.57 -1.83
CA VAL A 288 18.11 -6.20 -1.68
C VAL A 288 17.95 -6.53 -0.20
N ASN A 289 17.07 -5.84 0.50
CA ASN A 289 16.97 -5.95 1.96
C ASN A 289 15.53 -6.02 2.46
N ASN A 290 15.24 -6.94 3.38
CA ASN A 290 13.89 -7.13 3.92
C ASN A 290 12.82 -7.25 2.82
N ILE A 291 13.03 -8.09 1.81
CA ILE A 291 12.03 -8.33 0.76
C ILE A 291 11.42 -9.72 0.88
N THR A 292 10.18 -9.86 0.41
CA THR A 292 9.55 -11.17 0.17
C THR A 292 9.51 -11.40 -1.33
N MET A 293 10.48 -12.15 -1.86
CA MET A 293 10.62 -12.50 -3.27
C MET A 293 10.33 -13.97 -3.48
N ILE A 294 9.14 -14.29 -4.00
CA ILE A 294 8.68 -15.67 -4.08
C ILE A 294 7.92 -15.95 -5.37
N LEU A 295 7.92 -17.21 -5.81
CA LEU A 295 7.07 -17.68 -6.89
C LEU A 295 7.27 -16.90 -8.20
N ASN A 296 8.47 -16.37 -8.43
CA ASN A 296 8.88 -15.80 -9.72
C ASN A 296 9.41 -16.92 -10.62
N SER A 297 9.36 -16.73 -11.94
CA SER A 297 9.86 -17.76 -12.87
C SER A 297 11.38 -17.97 -12.80
N MET A 298 12.12 -16.98 -12.28
CA MET A 298 13.57 -17.02 -12.07
C MET A 298 13.92 -16.15 -10.86
N GLY A 299 15.05 -16.43 -10.22
CA GLY A 299 15.56 -15.70 -9.07
C GLY A 299 16.20 -14.34 -9.39
N LEU A 300 17.18 -13.96 -8.57
CA LEU A 300 18.02 -12.79 -8.77
C LEU A 300 19.44 -13.18 -9.23
N ILE A 301 20.19 -12.21 -9.75
CA ILE A 301 21.61 -12.38 -10.12
C ILE A 301 22.46 -11.46 -9.25
N VAL A 302 23.51 -11.99 -8.62
CA VAL A 302 24.52 -11.20 -7.91
C VAL A 302 25.79 -11.12 -8.74
N ASN A 303 26.18 -9.91 -9.13
CA ASN A 303 27.39 -9.64 -9.90
C ASN A 303 28.08 -8.38 -9.36
N ALA A 304 28.55 -8.44 -8.11
CA ALA A 304 29.15 -7.32 -7.39
C ALA A 304 30.64 -7.60 -7.09
N PRO A 305 31.54 -7.54 -8.07
CA PRO A 305 32.94 -7.95 -7.91
C PRO A 305 33.70 -7.19 -6.81
N GLN A 306 33.27 -5.98 -6.45
CA GLN A 306 33.88 -5.18 -5.38
C GLN A 306 33.30 -5.47 -3.99
N LYS A 307 32.39 -6.46 -3.89
CA LYS A 307 31.77 -6.94 -2.64
C LYS A 307 30.95 -5.86 -1.91
N LYS A 308 30.40 -4.90 -2.65
CA LYS A 308 29.54 -3.81 -2.18
C LYS A 308 28.09 -3.96 -2.65
N GLY A 309 27.70 -5.15 -3.11
CA GLY A 309 26.31 -5.51 -3.41
C GLY A 309 25.77 -6.47 -2.34
N TYR A 310 24.58 -6.21 -1.82
CA TYR A 310 24.05 -6.94 -0.66
C TYR A 310 22.66 -7.54 -0.91
N VAL A 311 22.42 -8.73 -0.38
CA VAL A 311 21.14 -9.44 -0.36
C VAL A 311 20.94 -9.96 1.07
N ALA A 312 20.06 -9.32 1.85
CA ALA A 312 19.94 -9.59 3.26
C ALA A 312 18.51 -9.58 3.82
N ASN A 313 18.33 -10.26 4.97
CA ASN A 313 17.14 -10.24 5.82
C ASN A 313 15.82 -10.55 5.07
N SER A 314 15.90 -11.36 4.01
CA SER A 314 14.81 -11.52 3.05
C SER A 314 14.27 -12.94 3.02
N ILE A 315 13.03 -13.10 2.55
CA ILE A 315 12.47 -14.38 2.13
C ILE A 315 12.62 -14.44 0.61
N ILE A 316 13.51 -15.31 0.13
CA ILE A 316 13.83 -15.45 -1.29
C ILE A 316 13.69 -16.93 -1.66
N ALA A 317 12.47 -17.37 -1.91
CA ALA A 317 12.14 -18.80 -2.00
C ALA A 317 11.24 -19.15 -3.18
N GLN A 318 11.46 -20.34 -3.75
CA GLN A 318 10.68 -20.90 -4.87
C GLN A 318 10.66 -20.00 -6.12
N ASN A 319 11.79 -19.37 -6.46
CA ASN A 319 11.96 -18.57 -7.66
C ASN A 319 12.65 -19.37 -8.77
N GLY A 320 11.86 -20.04 -9.61
CA GLY A 320 12.38 -20.89 -10.68
C GLY A 320 13.30 -22.00 -10.15
N ALA A 321 14.40 -22.25 -10.86
CA ALA A 321 15.37 -23.29 -10.49
C ALA A 321 16.35 -22.86 -9.39
N GLN A 322 16.66 -21.57 -9.28
CA GLN A 322 17.63 -21.00 -8.34
C GLN A 322 17.13 -19.63 -7.87
N ASP A 323 17.03 -19.43 -6.56
CA ASP A 323 16.63 -18.15 -5.99
C ASP A 323 17.70 -17.07 -6.20
N CYS A 324 18.98 -17.46 -6.13
CA CYS A 324 20.11 -16.60 -6.46
C CYS A 324 21.06 -17.29 -7.44
N THR A 325 21.52 -16.55 -8.44
CA THR A 325 22.64 -16.92 -9.31
C THR A 325 23.81 -15.99 -9.02
N VAL A 326 24.92 -16.52 -8.51
CA VAL A 326 26.11 -15.73 -8.17
C VAL A 326 27.11 -15.76 -9.32
N VAL A 327 27.42 -14.58 -9.86
CA VAL A 327 28.50 -14.35 -10.82
C VAL A 327 29.76 -13.87 -10.11
N ALA A 328 29.63 -12.87 -9.23
CA ALA A 328 30.71 -12.34 -8.41
C ALA A 328 30.15 -11.66 -7.14
N GLY A 329 30.91 -11.65 -6.05
CA GLY A 329 30.53 -10.94 -4.82
C GLY A 329 29.46 -11.62 -3.97
N GLY A 330 29.18 -12.91 -4.17
CA GLY A 330 28.22 -13.67 -3.35
C GLY A 330 28.83 -14.36 -2.13
N GLU A 331 29.90 -13.81 -1.56
CA GLU A 331 30.64 -14.41 -0.45
C GLU A 331 30.13 -13.87 0.91
N ALA A 332 30.32 -14.65 1.99
CA ALA A 332 30.14 -14.23 3.38
C ALA A 332 28.96 -13.27 3.66
N GLU A 333 29.27 -11.99 3.85
CA GLU A 333 28.38 -10.92 4.34
C GLU A 333 27.47 -10.33 3.24
N GLN A 334 27.80 -10.53 1.95
CA GLN A 334 27.03 -9.98 0.82
C GLN A 334 25.72 -10.71 0.58
N ILE A 335 25.68 -12.04 0.73
CA ILE A 335 24.43 -12.81 0.77
C ILE A 335 24.29 -13.35 2.19
N SER A 336 23.34 -12.81 2.95
CA SER A 336 23.29 -13.11 4.38
C SER A 336 21.88 -13.07 4.96
N ASN A 337 21.63 -13.85 6.00
CA ASN A 337 20.36 -13.86 6.75
C ASN A 337 19.09 -14.00 5.88
N ASN A 338 19.15 -14.78 4.81
CA ASN A 338 17.99 -15.02 3.94
C ASN A 338 17.36 -16.38 4.23
N LEU A 339 16.03 -16.48 4.15
CA LEU A 339 15.35 -17.76 3.97
C LEU A 339 15.31 -18.08 2.47
N TYR A 340 15.77 -19.26 2.06
CA TYR A 340 15.86 -19.60 0.64
C TYR A 340 15.55 -21.05 0.30
N SER A 341 15.18 -21.33 -0.95
CA SER A 341 15.01 -22.70 -1.46
C SER A 341 16.30 -23.24 -2.11
N SER A 342 16.95 -22.46 -2.98
CA SER A 342 18.23 -22.84 -3.61
C SER A 342 19.06 -21.63 -4.07
N GLY A 343 20.38 -21.75 -4.12
CA GLY A 343 21.27 -20.73 -4.71
C GLY A 343 21.60 -19.51 -3.84
N CYS A 344 20.74 -19.13 -2.88
CA CYS A 344 21.02 -18.03 -1.94
C CYS A 344 21.69 -18.46 -0.63
N ALA A 345 22.48 -19.54 -0.67
CA ALA A 345 23.29 -19.92 0.49
C ALA A 345 24.29 -18.80 0.82
N GLY A 346 24.46 -18.50 2.10
CA GLY A 346 25.21 -17.33 2.56
C GLY A 346 25.33 -17.28 4.07
N PHE A 347 25.98 -16.25 4.62
CA PHE A 347 26.23 -16.16 6.06
C PHE A 347 24.91 -16.04 6.84
N LYS A 348 24.67 -16.99 7.76
CA LYS A 348 23.42 -17.11 8.53
C LYS A 348 22.13 -17.22 7.70
N SER A 349 22.23 -17.50 6.40
CA SER A 349 21.05 -17.84 5.59
C SER A 349 20.53 -19.23 5.98
N THR A 350 19.22 -19.41 5.97
CA THR A 350 18.54 -20.65 6.33
C THR A 350 17.90 -21.27 5.09
N ALA A 351 18.20 -22.54 4.83
CA ALA A 351 17.50 -23.28 3.78
C ALA A 351 16.07 -23.63 4.25
N MET A 352 15.08 -23.41 3.39
CA MET A 352 13.67 -23.68 3.68
C MET A 352 13.37 -25.18 3.83
N GLY A 353 14.15 -26.04 3.16
CA GLY A 353 13.95 -27.48 3.17
C GLY A 353 12.54 -27.87 2.70
N ASN A 354 11.85 -28.67 3.50
CA ASN A 354 10.50 -29.17 3.20
C ASN A 354 9.37 -28.27 3.73
N ALA A 355 9.69 -27.09 4.29
CA ALA A 355 8.65 -26.20 4.79
C ALA A 355 7.72 -25.75 3.66
N GLN A 356 6.42 -25.74 3.94
CA GLN A 356 5.43 -25.21 3.02
C GLN A 356 5.51 -23.68 3.03
N LEU A 357 5.66 -23.05 1.86
CA LEU A 357 5.82 -21.60 1.77
C LEU A 357 4.48 -20.86 1.98
N ILE A 358 3.47 -21.19 1.17
CA ILE A 358 2.13 -20.56 1.22
C ILE A 358 1.13 -21.51 1.87
N ALA A 359 0.31 -20.97 2.79
CA ALA A 359 -0.77 -21.70 3.44
C ALA A 359 -1.92 -21.96 2.47
N GLY A 360 -2.37 -23.22 2.39
CA GLY A 360 -3.41 -23.65 1.46
C GLY A 360 -2.87 -23.98 0.06
N ALA A 361 -3.75 -23.98 -0.93
CA ALA A 361 -3.46 -24.45 -2.29
C ALA A 361 -3.25 -23.33 -3.33
N THR A 362 -3.58 -22.08 -2.99
CA THR A 362 -3.52 -20.94 -3.90
C THR A 362 -2.55 -19.86 -3.40
N THR A 363 -1.86 -19.20 -4.31
CA THR A 363 -0.94 -18.09 -3.99
C THR A 363 -1.67 -16.84 -3.51
N GLU A 364 -2.93 -16.65 -3.92
CA GLU A 364 -3.77 -15.51 -3.56
C GLU A 364 -5.04 -16.01 -2.88
N GLY A 365 -5.55 -15.24 -1.91
CA GLY A 365 -6.84 -15.50 -1.27
C GLY A 365 -6.81 -15.43 0.26
N LYS A 366 -7.78 -16.08 0.89
CA LYS A 366 -7.88 -16.15 2.36
C LYS A 366 -6.86 -17.13 2.91
N CYS A 367 -6.35 -16.82 4.10
CA CYS A 367 -5.43 -17.70 4.80
C CYS A 367 -6.12 -18.98 5.27
N ASP A 368 -5.55 -20.14 4.90
CA ASP A 368 -5.94 -21.43 5.45
C ASP A 368 -5.15 -21.70 6.73
N TYR A 369 -5.77 -21.40 7.86
CA TYR A 369 -5.14 -21.54 9.17
C TYR A 369 -4.86 -22.99 9.58
N SER A 370 -5.45 -23.97 8.89
CA SER A 370 -5.19 -25.40 9.13
C SER A 370 -3.94 -25.93 8.40
N SER A 371 -3.42 -25.16 7.44
CA SER A 371 -2.23 -25.50 6.67
C SER A 371 -0.94 -25.10 7.39
N ASN A 372 0.16 -25.80 7.08
CA ASN A 372 1.50 -25.55 7.63
C ASN A 372 2.33 -24.54 6.81
N GLY A 373 1.68 -23.74 5.94
CA GLY A 373 2.36 -22.70 5.19
C GLY A 373 2.87 -21.57 6.09
N ILE A 374 4.14 -21.18 5.96
CA ILE A 374 4.76 -20.13 6.79
C ILE A 374 4.30 -18.70 6.44
N LEU A 375 3.67 -18.52 5.28
CA LEU A 375 3.02 -17.27 4.86
C LEU A 375 1.55 -17.54 4.54
N CYS A 376 0.66 -16.61 4.89
CA CYS A 376 -0.69 -16.58 4.29
C CYS A 376 -0.59 -16.27 2.79
N PRO A 377 -1.52 -16.75 1.94
CA PRO A 377 -1.65 -16.29 0.57
C PRO A 377 -1.68 -14.77 0.49
N PHE A 378 -1.24 -14.23 -0.64
CA PHE A 378 -1.33 -12.81 -0.92
C PHE A 378 -2.78 -12.36 -0.84
N ALA A 379 -3.01 -11.25 -0.12
CA ALA A 379 -4.30 -10.62 -0.01
C ALA A 379 -4.18 -9.11 -0.13
N GLU A 380 -5.18 -8.49 -0.77
CA GLU A 380 -5.36 -7.05 -0.71
C GLU A 380 -5.75 -6.65 0.72
N SER A 381 -5.24 -5.52 1.19
CA SER A 381 -5.58 -4.99 2.51
C SER A 381 -6.81 -4.08 2.42
N PRO A 382 -7.71 -4.05 3.42
CA PRO A 382 -8.76 -3.04 3.48
C PRO A 382 -8.27 -1.68 4.01
N THR A 383 -7.07 -1.58 4.57
CA THR A 383 -6.59 -0.37 5.29
C THR A 383 -5.37 0.30 4.66
N ILE A 384 -4.67 -0.37 3.75
CA ILE A 384 -3.55 0.19 2.98
C ILE A 384 -3.72 -0.09 1.48
N ALA A 385 -3.03 0.66 0.62
CA ALA A 385 -3.20 0.55 -0.83
C ALA A 385 -2.57 -0.71 -1.45
N LEU A 386 -1.58 -1.32 -0.79
CA LEU A 386 -0.85 -2.47 -1.33
C LEU A 386 -1.12 -3.74 -0.50
N GLY A 387 -1.44 -4.83 -1.18
CA GLY A 387 -1.46 -6.16 -0.58
C GLY A 387 -0.08 -6.69 -0.20
N TYR A 388 -0.08 -7.77 0.58
CA TYR A 388 1.14 -8.40 1.10
C TYR A 388 0.90 -9.88 1.45
N PHE A 389 1.99 -10.62 1.66
CA PHE A 389 1.96 -11.94 2.29
C PHE A 389 2.15 -11.76 3.80
N LEU A 390 1.20 -12.21 4.60
CA LEU A 390 1.31 -12.12 6.07
C LEU A 390 2.15 -13.30 6.59
N PRO A 391 3.23 -13.05 7.36
CA PRO A 391 3.96 -14.13 8.03
C PRO A 391 3.10 -14.86 9.05
N ARG A 392 3.40 -16.14 9.29
CA ARG A 392 2.61 -16.97 10.19
C ARG A 392 3.45 -17.57 11.30
N ILE A 393 2.83 -17.70 12.47
CA ILE A 393 3.31 -18.54 13.56
C ILE A 393 2.51 -19.84 13.51
N LEU A 394 3.17 -20.93 13.15
CA LEU A 394 2.49 -22.21 12.96
C LEU A 394 2.07 -22.83 14.30
N PRO A 395 0.94 -23.57 14.35
CA PRO A 395 0.49 -24.25 15.57
C PRO A 395 1.53 -25.22 16.18
N SER A 396 2.39 -25.78 15.34
CA SER A 396 3.48 -26.69 15.73
C SER A 396 4.63 -26.00 16.46
N TYR A 397 4.71 -24.67 16.41
CA TYR A 397 5.76 -23.93 17.09
C TYR A 397 5.50 -23.86 18.60
N ASN A 398 6.56 -24.06 19.37
CA ASN A 398 6.61 -23.94 20.82
C ASN A 398 7.29 -22.65 21.26
N SER A 399 8.07 -22.02 20.38
CA SER A 399 8.68 -20.71 20.57
C SER A 399 8.86 -19.97 19.24
N ALA A 400 9.23 -18.70 19.31
CA ALA A 400 9.59 -17.92 18.12
C ALA A 400 10.80 -18.51 17.36
N GLU A 401 11.72 -19.18 18.07
CA GLU A 401 12.92 -19.80 17.48
C GLU A 401 12.60 -20.97 16.53
N ASP A 402 11.41 -21.58 16.66
CA ASP A 402 10.95 -22.64 15.75
C ASP A 402 10.56 -22.09 14.37
N SER A 403 10.31 -20.79 14.27
CA SER A 403 10.02 -20.12 13.01
C SER A 403 11.27 -20.02 12.15
N LEU A 404 11.09 -20.04 10.83
CA LEU A 404 12.17 -19.76 9.87
C LEU A 404 12.31 -18.26 9.55
N ILE A 405 11.33 -17.46 9.94
CA ILE A 405 11.19 -16.06 9.51
C ILE A 405 10.97 -15.07 10.64
N ILE A 406 10.48 -15.51 11.81
CA ILE A 406 10.14 -14.63 12.93
C ILE A 406 11.31 -14.42 13.88
N ASN A 407 11.63 -13.18 14.25
CA ASN A 407 12.74 -12.80 15.12
C ASN A 407 14.10 -13.38 14.68
N HIS A 408 14.40 -13.27 13.38
CA HIS A 408 15.64 -13.77 12.78
C HIS A 408 16.56 -12.63 12.35
N GLY A 409 16.49 -11.48 13.01
CA GLY A 409 17.28 -10.33 12.66
C GLY A 409 18.78 -10.53 12.98
N PRO A 410 19.67 -9.75 12.36
CA PRO A 410 21.10 -9.90 12.57
C PRO A 410 21.52 -9.42 13.97
N ALA A 411 22.47 -10.13 14.58
CA ALA A 411 23.05 -9.69 15.85
C ALA A 411 23.95 -8.46 15.64
N VAL A 412 24.07 -7.60 16.64
CA VAL A 412 24.79 -6.31 16.52
C VAL A 412 26.25 -6.48 16.10
N GLN A 413 26.89 -7.59 16.48
CA GLN A 413 28.27 -7.92 16.12
C GLN A 413 28.42 -8.52 14.71
N ASP A 414 27.34 -8.97 14.09
CA ASP A 414 27.38 -9.51 12.74
C ASP A 414 27.53 -8.36 11.74
N LYS A 415 28.42 -8.52 10.76
CA LYS A 415 28.59 -7.58 9.65
C LYS A 415 27.55 -7.80 8.55
N ILE A 416 26.29 -7.99 8.97
CA ILE A 416 25.15 -8.14 8.08
C ILE A 416 24.49 -6.77 7.94
N LEU A 417 23.93 -6.50 6.76
CA LEU A 417 23.12 -5.31 6.55
C LEU A 417 21.98 -5.28 7.58
N SER A 418 21.82 -4.17 8.30
CA SER A 418 20.76 -4.07 9.30
C SER A 418 19.38 -4.17 8.66
N CYS A 419 18.40 -4.65 9.43
CA CYS A 419 17.02 -4.55 9.02
C CYS A 419 16.61 -3.08 8.83
N SER A 420 15.68 -2.85 7.91
CA SER A 420 15.02 -1.57 7.75
C SER A 420 14.18 -1.22 8.97
N ALA A 421 14.08 0.07 9.31
CA ALA A 421 13.32 0.52 10.47
C ALA A 421 11.79 0.32 10.36
N THR A 422 11.26 0.16 9.14
CA THR A 422 9.84 -0.07 8.90
C THR A 422 9.64 -1.22 7.92
N ASP A 423 8.47 -1.86 7.98
CA ASP A 423 8.04 -2.90 7.05
C ASP A 423 7.37 -2.29 5.79
N GLN A 424 6.90 -3.15 4.87
CA GLN A 424 6.22 -2.74 3.63
C GLN A 424 4.98 -1.87 3.88
N ARG A 425 4.32 -2.06 5.02
CA ARG A 425 3.07 -1.38 5.40
C ARG A 425 3.35 -0.04 6.08
N GLY A 426 4.62 0.24 6.38
CA GLY A 426 5.03 1.40 7.17
C GLY A 426 4.90 1.20 8.67
N LYS A 427 4.68 -0.03 9.15
CA LYS A 427 4.76 -0.32 10.58
C LYS A 427 6.24 -0.35 11.00
N ASN A 428 6.55 0.17 12.18
CA ASN A 428 7.90 0.11 12.73
C ASN A 428 8.25 -1.34 13.07
N ARG A 429 9.50 -1.72 12.79
CA ARG A 429 10.10 -2.93 13.36
C ARG A 429 10.58 -2.66 14.78
N ASP A 430 10.85 -3.73 15.53
CA ASP A 430 11.43 -3.59 16.86
C ASP A 430 12.79 -2.85 16.80
N ILE A 431 13.09 -2.07 17.84
CA ILE A 431 14.37 -1.37 17.96
C ILE A 431 15.54 -2.33 18.18
N ASN A 432 15.26 -3.50 18.77
CA ASN A 432 16.21 -4.59 18.84
C ASN A 432 16.28 -5.28 17.47
N ALA A 433 17.40 -5.04 16.77
CA ALA A 433 17.62 -5.57 15.43
C ALA A 433 17.51 -7.09 15.34
N GLU A 434 17.76 -7.85 16.42
CA GLU A 434 17.64 -9.32 16.45
C GLU A 434 16.18 -9.80 16.38
N LEU A 435 15.23 -8.96 16.79
CA LEU A 435 13.79 -9.29 16.76
C LEU A 435 13.13 -8.98 15.42
N CYS A 436 13.88 -8.45 14.46
CA CYS A 436 13.37 -8.22 13.11
C CYS A 436 13.00 -9.55 12.41
N ASP A 437 11.86 -9.57 11.74
CA ASP A 437 11.47 -10.68 10.89
C ASP A 437 12.16 -10.63 9.52
N ARG A 438 12.48 -11.80 8.97
CA ARG A 438 12.90 -11.92 7.57
C ARG A 438 11.71 -11.64 6.65
N GLY A 439 11.98 -10.92 5.57
CA GLY A 439 10.97 -10.59 4.57
C GLY A 439 10.45 -9.16 4.68
N SER A 440 9.45 -8.84 3.87
CA SER A 440 8.91 -7.49 3.73
C SER A 440 7.94 -7.05 4.83
N VAL A 441 7.39 -7.98 5.60
CA VAL A 441 6.39 -7.73 6.63
C VAL A 441 6.93 -8.18 7.98
N GLU A 442 6.75 -7.33 9.00
CA GLU A 442 7.00 -7.66 10.40
C GLU A 442 5.69 -8.13 11.05
N LEU A 443 5.69 -9.20 11.83
CA LEU A 443 4.54 -9.55 12.67
C LEU A 443 4.42 -8.55 13.82
N VAL A 444 3.38 -7.71 13.77
CA VAL A 444 3.12 -6.71 14.81
C VAL A 444 1.84 -7.05 15.56
N ILE A 445 1.93 -7.10 16.89
CA ILE A 445 0.77 -7.06 17.78
C ILE A 445 0.70 -5.67 18.42
N ASP A 446 -0.34 -4.91 18.12
CA ASP A 446 -0.69 -3.71 18.88
C ASP A 446 -1.97 -3.97 19.68
N THR A 447 -1.83 -4.17 21.00
CA THR A 447 -2.97 -4.30 21.93
C THR A 447 -3.32 -2.99 22.63
N SER A 448 -2.64 -1.88 22.30
CA SER A 448 -2.89 -0.58 22.91
C SER A 448 -4.20 0.07 22.41
N ASN A 449 -4.66 -0.31 21.21
CA ASN A 449 -5.81 0.28 20.53
C ASN A 449 -6.98 -0.71 20.36
N ILE A 450 -7.41 -1.36 21.43
CA ILE A 450 -8.56 -2.27 21.41
C ILE A 450 -9.88 -1.47 21.46
N SER A 451 -10.74 -1.66 20.46
CA SER A 451 -12.04 -1.00 20.34
C SER A 451 -13.21 -1.87 20.84
N LEU A 452 -14.33 -1.21 21.16
CA LEU A 452 -15.59 -1.88 21.53
C LEU A 452 -16.20 -2.55 20.29
N VAL A 453 -16.53 -3.84 20.41
CA VAL A 453 -17.25 -4.61 19.38
C VAL A 453 -18.69 -4.91 19.82
N GLY A 454 -19.51 -5.39 18.89
CA GLY A 454 -20.89 -5.82 19.16
C GLY A 454 -21.89 -5.28 18.15
N GLN A 455 -23.19 -5.47 18.45
CA GLN A 455 -24.26 -5.09 17.54
C GLN A 455 -25.56 -4.82 18.30
N ASP A 456 -26.38 -3.92 17.76
CA ASP A 456 -27.78 -3.73 18.16
C ASP A 456 -28.68 -4.72 17.40
N ILE A 457 -29.58 -5.39 18.12
CA ILE A 457 -30.46 -6.44 17.59
C ILE A 457 -31.91 -6.29 18.10
N LEU A 458 -32.85 -6.86 17.36
CA LEU A 458 -34.25 -6.99 17.76
C LEU A 458 -34.51 -8.31 18.53
N TYR A 459 -35.71 -8.45 19.08
CA TYR A 459 -36.16 -9.70 19.69
C TYR A 459 -36.12 -10.86 18.69
N GLY A 460 -35.58 -12.00 19.14
CA GLY A 460 -35.39 -13.19 18.30
C GLY A 460 -34.17 -13.16 17.36
N GLU A 461 -33.49 -12.02 17.22
CA GLU A 461 -32.28 -11.93 16.38
C GLU A 461 -31.02 -12.37 17.12
N LYS A 462 -30.01 -12.76 16.33
CA LYS A 462 -28.64 -13.02 16.82
C LYS A 462 -27.73 -11.88 16.37
N ALA A 463 -26.85 -11.42 17.26
CA ALA A 463 -25.83 -10.45 16.90
C ALA A 463 -24.67 -11.14 16.19
N LYS A 464 -24.21 -10.54 15.10
CA LYS A 464 -23.08 -10.97 14.27
C LYS A 464 -22.10 -9.81 14.14
N PHE A 465 -20.90 -9.98 14.66
CA PHE A 465 -19.85 -8.97 14.62
C PHE A 465 -18.48 -9.67 14.56
N SER A 466 -17.42 -8.94 14.25
CA SER A 466 -16.08 -9.51 14.11
C SER A 466 -15.12 -8.90 15.11
N ILE A 467 -14.11 -9.68 15.51
CA ILE A 467 -12.94 -9.19 16.25
C ILE A 467 -11.66 -9.19 15.40
N ALA A 468 -11.76 -9.46 14.09
CA ALA A 468 -10.59 -9.60 13.21
C ALA A 468 -9.65 -8.39 13.28
N ASP A 469 -10.18 -7.17 13.30
CA ASP A 469 -9.39 -5.93 13.38
C ASP A 469 -8.60 -5.80 14.70
N GLN A 470 -9.07 -6.46 15.75
CA GLN A 470 -8.46 -6.45 17.09
C GLN A 470 -7.39 -7.55 17.23
N LEU A 471 -7.32 -8.51 16.30
CA LEU A 471 -6.28 -9.55 16.28
C LEU A 471 -4.96 -9.05 15.69
N GLN A 472 -4.99 -7.92 14.95
CA GLN A 472 -3.84 -7.39 14.22
C GLN A 472 -3.25 -8.46 13.29
N ASP A 473 -1.96 -8.79 13.44
CA ASP A 473 -1.28 -9.81 12.63
C ASP A 473 -1.38 -11.22 13.25
N GLY A 474 -2.09 -11.37 14.38
CA GLY A 474 -2.24 -12.63 15.10
C GLY A 474 -3.36 -13.53 14.54
N GLU A 475 -3.14 -14.84 14.63
CA GLU A 475 -4.13 -15.85 14.26
C GLU A 475 -4.77 -16.45 15.51
N LEU A 476 -6.07 -16.72 15.52
CA LEU A 476 -6.68 -17.43 16.66
C LEU A 476 -6.11 -18.85 16.78
N VAL A 477 -5.68 -19.24 17.98
CA VAL A 477 -5.14 -20.59 18.20
C VAL A 477 -6.25 -21.64 18.17
N SER A 478 -5.92 -22.88 17.80
CA SER A 478 -6.89 -23.98 17.77
C SER A 478 -7.29 -24.45 19.19
N PRO A 479 -8.44 -25.13 19.34
CA PRO A 479 -8.83 -25.79 20.59
C PRO A 479 -7.75 -26.73 21.15
N GLU A 480 -7.03 -27.46 20.30
CA GLU A 480 -5.93 -28.35 20.69
C GLU A 480 -4.75 -27.57 21.28
N LYS A 481 -4.41 -26.42 20.68
CA LYS A 481 -3.36 -25.55 21.20
C LYS A 481 -3.75 -24.93 22.54
N CYS A 482 -5.03 -24.63 22.78
CA CYS A 482 -5.51 -24.20 24.09
C CYS A 482 -5.24 -25.25 25.18
N LYS A 483 -5.43 -26.54 24.88
CA LYS A 483 -5.09 -27.62 25.83
C LYS A 483 -3.61 -27.62 26.19
N GLN A 484 -2.74 -27.37 25.22
CA GLN A 484 -1.29 -27.28 25.43
C GLN A 484 -0.90 -26.06 26.25
N ILE A 485 -1.45 -24.88 25.92
CA ILE A 485 -1.13 -23.61 26.61
C ILE A 485 -1.54 -23.67 28.09
N PHE A 486 -2.74 -24.18 28.38
CA PHE A 486 -3.28 -24.21 29.75
C PHE A 486 -3.05 -25.54 30.48
N ASN A 487 -2.40 -26.51 29.82
CA ASN A 487 -2.14 -27.85 30.35
C ASN A 487 -3.39 -28.53 30.96
N ARG A 488 -4.53 -28.47 30.26
CA ARG A 488 -5.81 -29.07 30.68
C ARG A 488 -6.76 -29.33 29.51
N ASP A 489 -7.61 -30.34 29.64
CA ASP A 489 -8.49 -30.79 28.54
C ASP A 489 -9.74 -29.92 28.29
N VAL A 490 -10.17 -29.17 29.30
CA VAL A 490 -11.40 -28.35 29.29
C VAL A 490 -11.12 -26.92 29.76
N ASP A 491 -12.01 -26.00 29.43
CA ASP A 491 -11.96 -24.61 29.87
C ASP A 491 -12.26 -24.45 31.38
N ASP A 492 -12.26 -23.20 31.87
CA ASP A 492 -12.58 -22.86 33.27
C ASP A 492 -13.98 -23.33 33.71
N ASN A 493 -14.89 -23.61 32.76
CA ASN A 493 -16.27 -24.01 33.01
C ASN A 493 -16.51 -25.52 32.78
N GLY A 494 -15.45 -26.30 32.55
CA GLY A 494 -15.54 -27.74 32.26
C GLY A 494 -16.06 -28.06 30.86
N LYS A 495 -16.04 -27.11 29.92
CA LYS A 495 -16.47 -27.29 28.53
C LYS A 495 -15.27 -27.51 27.59
N PRO A 496 -15.49 -28.10 26.40
CA PRO A 496 -14.44 -28.17 25.38
C PRO A 496 -13.93 -26.77 25.01
N TRP A 497 -12.62 -26.66 24.79
CA TRP A 497 -12.01 -25.44 24.31
C TRP A 497 -12.59 -25.00 22.96
N GLN A 498 -12.77 -23.70 22.79
CA GLN A 498 -13.13 -23.08 21.52
C GLN A 498 -11.89 -22.46 20.87
N ILE A 499 -12.01 -22.13 19.58
CA ILE A 499 -11.00 -21.34 18.84
C ILE A 499 -10.66 -20.08 19.64
N GLY A 500 -9.37 -19.73 19.64
CA GLY A 500 -8.83 -18.59 20.39
C GLY A 500 -8.91 -18.76 21.91
N CYS A 501 -9.16 -19.97 22.42
CA CYS A 501 -9.39 -20.23 23.85
C CYS A 501 -10.49 -19.34 24.43
N LEU A 502 -11.54 -19.07 23.63
CA LEU A 502 -12.56 -18.06 23.91
C LEU A 502 -13.08 -18.11 25.36
N LYS A 503 -12.93 -16.98 26.05
CA LYS A 503 -13.45 -16.77 27.39
C LYS A 503 -14.28 -15.49 27.44
N THR A 504 -15.52 -15.59 27.90
CA THR A 504 -16.40 -14.43 28.13
C THR A 504 -16.36 -14.04 29.60
N VAL A 505 -15.94 -12.82 29.90
CA VAL A 505 -15.89 -12.28 31.26
C VAL A 505 -16.95 -11.20 31.42
N GLN A 506 -17.94 -11.45 32.28
CA GLN A 506 -18.99 -10.49 32.57
C GLN A 506 -18.43 -9.30 33.38
N THR A 507 -18.89 -8.09 33.07
CA THR A 507 -18.41 -6.87 33.75
C THR A 507 -19.27 -6.51 34.96
N ASN A 508 -20.57 -6.28 34.73
CA ASN A 508 -21.48 -5.73 35.73
C ASN A 508 -22.74 -6.59 35.98
N THR A 509 -23.08 -7.50 35.07
CA THR A 509 -24.33 -8.28 35.11
C THR A 509 -24.12 -9.75 34.75
N PRO A 510 -25.01 -10.67 35.14
CA PRO A 510 -25.02 -12.02 34.58
C PRO A 510 -25.17 -11.99 33.05
N SER A 511 -24.58 -12.99 32.37
CA SER A 511 -24.65 -13.09 30.91
C SER A 511 -26.08 -13.22 30.41
N LYS A 512 -26.46 -12.41 29.42
CA LYS A 512 -27.79 -12.46 28.79
C LYS A 512 -27.82 -13.28 27.51
N GLY A 513 -26.74 -13.99 27.21
CA GLY A 513 -26.60 -14.84 26.03
C GLY A 513 -25.35 -15.71 26.06
N SER A 514 -25.08 -16.36 24.92
CA SER A 514 -23.90 -17.18 24.66
C SER A 514 -23.20 -16.75 23.37
N LEU A 515 -21.90 -17.01 23.28
CA LEU A 515 -21.05 -16.56 22.19
C LEU A 515 -20.30 -17.75 21.60
N VAL A 516 -20.25 -17.81 20.27
CA VAL A 516 -19.40 -18.73 19.50
C VAL A 516 -18.56 -17.92 18.53
N ILE A 517 -17.36 -18.40 18.25
CA ILE A 517 -16.37 -17.75 17.38
C ILE A 517 -15.89 -18.73 16.31
N ASP A 518 -15.59 -18.21 15.12
CA ASP A 518 -14.90 -18.98 14.07
C ASP A 518 -13.42 -18.60 13.93
N GLN A 519 -12.72 -19.23 12.99
CA GLN A 519 -11.30 -19.02 12.75
C GLN A 519 -10.97 -17.62 12.19
N ALA A 520 -11.93 -16.96 11.53
CA ALA A 520 -11.76 -15.61 11.01
C ALA A 520 -11.98 -14.53 12.09
N GLY A 521 -12.43 -14.92 13.29
CA GLY A 521 -12.79 -14.00 14.34
C GLY A 521 -14.21 -13.45 14.21
N ASP A 522 -15.04 -14.06 13.36
CA ASP A 522 -16.46 -13.73 13.29
C ASP A 522 -17.20 -14.39 14.46
N LEU A 523 -18.04 -13.61 15.12
CA LEU A 523 -18.72 -13.97 16.35
C LEU A 523 -20.22 -13.98 16.14
N VAL A 524 -20.87 -15.00 16.72
CA VAL A 524 -22.33 -15.09 16.79
C VAL A 524 -22.76 -15.13 18.25
N TYR A 525 -23.42 -14.07 18.68
CA TYR A 525 -24.04 -13.97 20.00
C TYR A 525 -25.51 -14.39 19.93
N THR A 526 -25.89 -15.38 20.74
CA THR A 526 -27.26 -15.88 20.85
C THR A 526 -27.87 -15.45 22.20
N PRO A 527 -28.88 -14.55 22.21
CA PRO A 527 -29.56 -14.14 23.44
C PRO A 527 -30.29 -15.30 24.15
N ASN A 528 -30.24 -15.31 25.48
CA ASN A 528 -30.99 -16.25 26.34
C ASN A 528 -32.43 -15.72 26.57
N GLY A 529 -33.18 -15.53 25.49
CA GLY A 529 -34.53 -14.97 25.50
C GLY A 529 -34.58 -13.49 25.11
N ASN A 530 -35.74 -12.87 25.32
CA ASN A 530 -35.97 -11.47 24.97
C ASN A 530 -35.80 -10.59 26.21
N TRP A 531 -34.81 -9.70 26.18
CA TRP A 531 -34.51 -8.73 27.21
C TRP A 531 -34.37 -7.33 26.60
N GLN A 532 -34.51 -6.29 27.42
CA GLN A 532 -34.34 -4.90 26.98
C GLN A 532 -33.09 -4.30 27.61
N GLY A 533 -32.31 -3.56 26.82
CA GLY A 533 -31.11 -2.83 27.29
C GLY A 533 -29.83 -3.31 26.63
N SER A 534 -28.71 -3.29 27.35
CA SER A 534 -27.41 -3.82 26.90
C SER A 534 -26.96 -5.05 27.71
N ASP A 535 -26.21 -5.93 27.06
CA ASP A 535 -25.30 -6.91 27.68
C ASP A 535 -23.86 -6.45 27.41
N GLU A 536 -23.07 -6.28 28.48
CA GLU A 536 -21.73 -5.70 28.44
C GLU A 536 -20.72 -6.66 29.08
N PHE A 537 -19.81 -7.16 28.26
CA PHE A 537 -18.86 -8.19 28.67
C PHE A 537 -17.51 -7.98 27.97
N LYS A 538 -16.51 -8.73 28.41
CA LYS A 538 -15.20 -8.79 27.79
C LYS A 538 -15.01 -10.14 27.12
N ILE A 539 -14.46 -10.12 25.92
CA ILE A 539 -14.03 -11.29 25.16
C ILE A 539 -12.52 -11.43 25.38
N SER A 540 -12.10 -12.53 25.98
CA SER A 540 -10.69 -12.88 26.14
C SER A 540 -10.34 -13.98 25.15
N ILE A 541 -9.35 -13.72 24.30
CA ILE A 541 -8.85 -14.65 23.28
C ILE A 541 -7.32 -14.76 23.31
N VAL A 542 -6.80 -15.88 22.82
CA VAL A 542 -5.36 -16.12 22.63
C VAL A 542 -5.09 -16.20 21.14
N THR A 543 -4.03 -15.52 20.69
CA THR A 543 -3.55 -15.59 19.31
C THR A 543 -2.23 -16.35 19.24
N SER A 544 -1.83 -16.73 18.04
CA SER A 544 -0.53 -17.32 17.75
C SER A 544 0.60 -16.42 18.26
N THR A 545 0.44 -15.11 18.13
CA THR A 545 1.40 -14.09 18.55
C THR A 545 1.42 -13.86 20.07
N THR A 546 0.31 -14.05 20.80
CA THR A 546 0.31 -13.99 22.29
C THR A 546 0.57 -15.33 22.96
N SER A 547 0.49 -16.44 22.21
CA SER A 547 0.64 -17.80 22.74
C SER A 547 2.01 -18.10 23.36
N PHE A 548 3.05 -17.38 22.94
CA PHE A 548 4.41 -17.51 23.47
C PHE A 548 4.71 -16.60 24.67
N ASN A 549 3.76 -15.75 25.06
CA ASN A 549 3.96 -14.86 26.18
C ASN A 549 4.04 -15.68 27.47
N LYS A 550 5.24 -15.71 28.08
CA LYS A 550 5.51 -16.40 29.35
C LYS A 550 4.93 -15.66 30.57
N SER A 551 4.29 -14.51 30.40
CA SER A 551 3.49 -13.90 31.48
C SER A 551 2.32 -14.82 31.85
N ASP A 552 1.85 -14.75 33.09
CA ASP A 552 0.79 -15.63 33.62
C ASP A 552 -0.56 -15.54 32.86
N ASN A 553 -0.69 -14.65 31.86
CA ASN A 553 -1.93 -14.44 31.11
C ASN A 553 -1.69 -14.19 29.59
N PRO A 554 -1.94 -15.17 28.71
CA PRO A 554 -1.77 -15.04 27.26
C PRO A 554 -2.96 -14.37 26.53
N TYR A 555 -3.97 -13.88 27.27
CA TYR A 555 -5.21 -13.36 26.68
C TYR A 555 -5.12 -11.89 26.23
N ILE A 556 -5.56 -11.61 25.01
CA ILE A 556 -6.02 -10.29 24.56
C ILE A 556 -7.46 -10.11 25.06
N THR A 557 -7.80 -8.94 25.61
CA THR A 557 -9.12 -8.67 26.18
C THR A 557 -9.84 -7.55 25.41
N ILE A 558 -10.96 -7.89 24.79
CA ILE A 558 -11.74 -7.02 23.90
C ILE A 558 -13.09 -6.70 24.56
N PRO A 559 -13.46 -5.42 24.77
CA PRO A 559 -14.77 -5.06 25.28
C PRO A 559 -15.84 -5.31 24.21
N ALA A 560 -16.99 -5.86 24.62
CA ALA A 560 -18.11 -6.16 23.76
C ALA A 560 -19.43 -5.65 24.36
N ARG A 561 -20.34 -5.18 23.50
CA ARG A 561 -21.67 -4.69 23.89
C ARG A 561 -22.73 -5.08 22.87
N VAL A 562 -23.73 -5.84 23.30
CA VAL A 562 -24.91 -6.17 22.49
C VAL A 562 -26.11 -5.42 23.07
N VAL A 563 -26.87 -4.72 22.25
CA VAL A 563 -28.10 -4.04 22.67
C VAL A 563 -29.29 -4.77 22.08
N GLN A 564 -30.23 -5.20 22.91
CA GLN A 564 -31.47 -5.81 22.44
C GLN A 564 -32.67 -4.89 22.72
N ARG A 565 -33.50 -4.71 21.70
CA ARG A 565 -34.73 -3.91 21.77
C ARG A 565 -35.92 -4.66 21.18
N LYS A 566 -37.12 -4.29 21.60
CA LYS A 566 -38.34 -4.76 20.96
C LYS A 566 -38.40 -4.28 19.50
N PRO A 567 -38.99 -5.06 18.58
CA PRO A 567 -39.33 -4.57 17.25
C PRO A 567 -40.17 -3.31 17.37
N ASP A 568 -39.93 -2.34 16.49
CA ASP A 568 -40.72 -1.11 16.47
C ASP A 568 -42.16 -1.44 16.08
N ASP A 569 -43.07 -1.31 17.04
CA ASP A 569 -44.51 -1.48 16.89
C ASP A 569 -45.24 -0.14 16.71
N PHE A 570 -44.52 0.89 16.27
CA PHE A 570 -45.10 2.18 15.92
C PHE A 570 -46.11 1.99 14.80
N LYS A 571 -47.38 1.88 15.16
CA LYS A 571 -48.47 2.13 14.25
C LYS A 571 -48.35 3.60 13.83
N ASP A 572 -48.25 3.85 12.53
CA ASP A 572 -48.51 5.16 11.95
C ASP A 572 -49.98 5.49 12.24
N TYR A 573 -50.23 5.98 13.45
CA TYR A 573 -51.41 6.77 13.69
C TYR A 573 -51.14 8.01 12.85
N LYS A 574 -51.67 7.99 11.62
CA LYS A 574 -52.00 9.21 10.90
C LYS A 574 -52.77 10.04 11.90
N VAL A 575 -52.07 10.90 12.63
CA VAL A 575 -52.66 12.06 13.24
C VAL A 575 -53.19 12.77 12.00
N LYS A 576 -54.50 12.65 11.77
CA LYS A 576 -55.19 13.66 10.97
C LYS A 576 -54.89 14.93 11.74
N THR A 577 -53.82 15.61 11.35
CA THR A 577 -53.75 17.03 11.53
C THR A 577 -54.99 17.48 10.77
N SER A 578 -56.07 17.75 11.51
CA SER A 578 -57.07 18.71 11.07
C SER A 578 -56.35 20.06 11.05
N GLY A 579 -55.33 20.17 10.19
CA GLY A 579 -54.90 21.42 9.65
C GLY A 579 -56.13 21.93 8.96
N GLY A 580 -56.63 23.07 9.45
CA GLY A 580 -57.54 23.89 8.70
C GLY A 580 -56.91 24.17 7.34
N SER A 581 -57.23 23.32 6.37
CA SER A 581 -57.16 23.66 4.97
C SER A 581 -58.12 24.83 4.82
N LEU A 582 -57.57 26.04 4.79
CA LEU A 582 -58.22 27.20 4.20
C LEU A 582 -58.46 26.84 2.73
N GLY A 583 -59.56 26.12 2.51
CA GLY A 583 -59.90 25.53 1.22
C GLY A 583 -60.02 26.60 0.15
N PHE A 584 -59.76 26.20 -1.08
CA PHE A 584 -59.90 26.95 -2.33
C PHE A 584 -60.93 28.11 -2.33
N PHE A 585 -62.08 27.96 -1.66
CA PHE A 585 -63.09 29.00 -1.45
C PHE A 585 -62.59 30.28 -0.73
N SER A 586 -61.66 30.21 0.22
CA SER A 586 -61.08 31.42 0.85
C SER A 586 -60.15 32.18 -0.09
N ILE A 587 -59.48 31.48 -1.02
CA ILE A 587 -58.68 32.11 -2.08
C ILE A 587 -59.59 32.76 -3.13
N VAL A 588 -60.68 32.11 -3.52
CA VAL A 588 -61.69 32.71 -4.41
C VAL A 588 -62.36 33.93 -3.76
N GLY A 589 -62.63 33.89 -2.45
CA GLY A 589 -63.15 35.03 -1.70
C GLY A 589 -62.20 36.23 -1.66
N LEU A 590 -60.89 35.99 -1.49
CA LEU A 590 -59.87 37.05 -1.53
C LEU A 590 -59.69 37.65 -2.94
N ILE A 591 -59.78 36.84 -3.99
CA ILE A 591 -59.73 37.31 -5.38
C ILE A 591 -61.00 38.10 -5.72
N GLY A 592 -62.17 37.68 -5.23
CA GLY A 592 -63.43 38.41 -5.38
C GLY A 592 -63.40 39.79 -4.70
N LEU A 593 -62.84 39.88 -3.49
CA LEU A 593 -62.65 41.14 -2.77
C LEU A 593 -61.63 42.07 -3.44
N ALA A 594 -60.56 41.53 -4.01
CA ALA A 594 -59.59 42.29 -4.80
C ALA A 594 -60.19 42.81 -6.13
N GLY A 595 -61.04 42.01 -6.78
CA GLY A 595 -61.80 42.41 -7.97
C GLY A 595 -62.82 43.52 -7.67
N TYR A 596 -63.59 43.41 -6.59
CA TYR A 596 -64.55 44.42 -6.17
C TYR A 596 -63.88 45.77 -5.86
N ARG A 597 -62.70 45.75 -5.23
CA ARG A 597 -61.92 46.97 -4.94
C ARG A 597 -61.40 47.67 -6.20
N ARG A 598 -61.13 46.93 -7.29
CA ARG A 598 -60.74 47.52 -8.58
C ARG A 598 -61.91 48.10 -9.37
N LEU A 599 -63.13 47.59 -9.18
CA LEU A 599 -64.33 48.13 -9.83
C LEU A 599 -64.89 49.38 -9.15
N LYS A 600 -64.61 49.58 -7.85
CA LYS A 600 -65.06 50.77 -7.10
C LYS A 600 -64.20 52.03 -7.32
N ASN A 601 -63.05 51.89 -7.98
CA ASN A 601 -62.11 52.98 -8.29
C ASN A 601 -62.01 53.25 -9.81
N LYS A 602 -63.13 53.10 -10.54
CA LYS A 602 -63.31 53.64 -11.89
C LYS A 602 -64.46 54.63 -11.90
#